data_AF-A0A258SCQ0-F1
#
_entry.id   AF-A0A258SCQ0-F1
#
_cell.length_a   1.000
_cell.length_b   1.000
_cell.length_c   1.000
_cell.angle_alpha   90.00
_cell.angle_beta   90.00
_cell.angle_gamma   90.00
#
_symmetry.space_group_name_H-M   'P 1'
#
loop_
_entity.id
_entity.type
_entity.pdbx_description
1 polymer ?
#
loop_
_entity_poly.entity_id
_entity_poly.type
_entity_poly.pdbx_seq_one_letter_code
_entity_poly.pdbx_strand_id
1 'polypeptide(L)'
;MLANLNEPTFAAFNDVDLGIATIDAPGKMLRRAREAMGASLADVSLHTRIAERHLESIELGYYSEIAASIYAVGFARTYARYVGLPEEVIADAVRADYLKTPKQPFRP
;
A
#
# COMPACT_ATOMS: atom_id res chain seq x y z
N MET A 1 11.06 -7.08 50.80
CA MET A 1 12.24 -6.42 50.20
C MET A 1 13.01 -7.51 49.48
N LEU A 2 13.07 -7.69 48.16
CA LEU A 2 12.47 -7.10 46.96
C LEU A 2 12.28 -8.30 46.00
N ALA A 3 11.16 -8.38 45.26
CA ALA A 3 10.99 -9.44 44.25
C ALA A 3 11.98 -9.22 43.10
N ASN A 4 12.68 -10.28 42.70
CA ASN A 4 13.49 -10.32 41.48
C ASN A 4 12.57 -10.06 40.28
N LEU A 5 12.77 -8.90 39.63
CA LEU A 5 12.17 -8.56 38.36
C LEU A 5 12.84 -9.42 37.28
N ASN A 6 12.11 -10.44 36.82
CA ASN A 6 12.40 -11.12 35.58
C ASN A 6 12.14 -10.11 34.44
N GLU A 7 13.18 -9.40 34.00
CA GLU A 7 13.16 -8.56 32.79
C GLU A 7 12.93 -9.50 31.59
N PRO A 8 11.77 -9.45 30.90
CA PRO A 8 11.60 -10.27 29.72
C PRO A 8 12.42 -9.63 28.58
N THR A 9 13.48 -10.35 28.21
CA THR A 9 14.24 -10.16 26.97
C THR A 9 13.28 -9.99 25.80
N PHE A 10 13.46 -8.90 25.05
CA PHE A 10 12.60 -8.39 23.96
C PHE A 10 12.45 -9.32 22.72
N ALA A 11 12.76 -10.62 22.85
CA ALA A 11 12.95 -11.54 21.73
C ALA A 11 11.86 -12.62 21.57
N ALA A 12 10.67 -12.47 22.19
CA ALA A 12 9.66 -13.55 22.19
C ALA A 12 8.21 -13.12 21.87
N PHE A 13 8.00 -12.03 21.10
CA PHE A 13 6.66 -11.57 20.72
C PHE A 13 6.50 -11.35 19.21
N ASN A 14 6.86 -12.34 18.38
CA ASN A 14 6.72 -12.21 16.92
C ASN A 14 5.72 -13.17 16.26
N ASP A 15 4.92 -13.91 17.03
CA ASP A 15 3.96 -14.89 16.48
C ASP A 15 2.49 -14.66 16.92
N VAL A 16 2.16 -13.46 17.40
CA VAL A 16 0.76 -13.05 17.56
C VAL A 16 0.60 -11.73 16.83
N ASP A 17 -0.18 -11.76 15.76
CA ASP A 17 -0.73 -10.61 15.04
C ASP A 17 -1.61 -9.77 16.00
N LEU A 18 -0.96 -9.13 16.97
CA LEU A 18 -1.51 -8.08 17.78
C LEU A 18 -1.63 -6.89 16.82
N GLY A 19 -2.86 -6.49 16.52
CA GLY A 19 -3.23 -5.35 15.66
C GLY A 19 -2.74 -3.98 16.14
N ILE A 20 -1.46 -3.86 16.45
CA ILE A 20 -0.69 -2.64 16.32
C ILE A 20 -0.40 -2.49 14.83
N ALA A 21 -1.28 -1.76 14.16
CA ALA A 21 -1.16 -1.33 12.79
C ALA A 21 0.25 -0.78 12.49
N THR A 22 1.15 -1.64 12.04
CA THR A 22 2.15 -1.22 11.07
C THR A 22 1.32 -0.72 9.90
N ILE A 23 1.30 0.60 9.68
CA ILE A 23 0.54 1.23 8.59
C ILE A 23 0.79 0.41 7.34
N ASP A 24 -0.22 -0.33 6.89
CA ASP A 24 -0.07 -1.19 5.74
C ASP A 24 0.34 -0.32 4.55
N ALA A 25 1.32 -0.79 3.79
CA ALA A 25 1.73 -0.08 2.57
C ALA A 25 0.47 0.17 1.72
N PRO A 26 0.27 1.38 1.17
CA PRO A 26 -0.98 1.76 0.52
C PRO A 26 -1.41 0.80 -0.59
N GLY A 27 -0.46 0.20 -1.31
CA GLY A 27 -0.72 -0.86 -2.28
C GLY A 27 -1.41 -2.09 -1.68
N LYS A 28 -0.98 -2.54 -0.49
CA LYS A 28 -1.61 -3.66 0.23
C LYS A 28 -3.02 -3.33 0.72
N MET A 29 -3.27 -2.07 1.11
CA MET A 29 -4.61 -1.63 1.50
C MET A 29 -5.57 -1.68 0.31
N LEU A 30 -5.15 -1.15 -0.84
CA LEU A 30 -5.93 -1.18 -2.08
C LEU A 30 -6.22 -2.61 -2.53
N ARG A 31 -5.21 -3.48 -2.53
CA ARG A 31 -5.36 -4.90 -2.85
C ARG A 31 -6.38 -5.58 -1.96
N ARG A 32 -6.28 -5.42 -0.64
CA ARG A 32 -7.21 -6.01 0.32
C ARG A 32 -8.64 -5.53 0.09
N ALA A 33 -8.84 -4.24 -0.14
CA ALA A 33 -10.16 -3.70 -0.41
C ALA A 33 -10.75 -4.22 -1.73
N ARG A 34 -9.93 -4.32 -2.79
CA ARG A 34 -10.35 -4.95 -4.05
C ARG A 34 -10.75 -6.41 -3.86
N GLU A 35 -9.91 -7.20 -3.19
CA GLU A 35 -10.16 -8.62 -2.94
C GLU A 35 -11.41 -8.83 -2.05
N ALA A 36 -11.63 -7.97 -1.05
CA ALA A 36 -12.84 -8.00 -0.22
C ALA A 36 -14.13 -7.70 -0.99
N MET A 37 -14.05 -6.92 -2.07
CA MET A 37 -15.16 -6.71 -3.00
C MET A 37 -15.36 -7.83 -4.02
N GLY A 38 -14.43 -8.80 -4.09
CA GLY A 38 -14.43 -9.84 -5.11
C GLY A 38 -14.07 -9.34 -6.52
N ALA A 39 -13.45 -8.15 -6.65
CA ALA A 39 -13.10 -7.56 -7.93
C ALA A 39 -11.73 -8.05 -8.45
N SER A 40 -11.64 -8.31 -9.75
CA SER A 40 -10.36 -8.53 -10.44
C SER A 40 -9.69 -7.21 -10.80
N LEU A 41 -8.41 -7.25 -11.19
CA LEU A 41 -7.73 -6.07 -11.75
C LEU A 41 -8.39 -5.61 -13.06
N ALA A 42 -8.91 -6.55 -13.86
CA ALA A 42 -9.66 -6.25 -15.08
C ALA A 42 -10.95 -5.47 -14.79
N ASP A 43 -11.67 -5.82 -13.71
CA ASP A 43 -12.87 -5.09 -13.30
C ASP A 43 -12.53 -3.65 -12.91
N VAL A 44 -11.50 -3.46 -12.09
CA VAL A 44 -11.02 -2.11 -11.70
C VAL A 44 -10.58 -1.32 -12.95
N SER A 45 -9.83 -1.95 -13.85
CA SER A 45 -9.35 -1.35 -15.09
C SER A 45 -10.50 -0.86 -15.96
N LEU A 46 -11.55 -1.67 -16.12
CA LEU A 46 -12.75 -1.33 -16.89
C LEU A 46 -13.46 -0.09 -16.31
N HIS A 47 -13.57 0.01 -14.99
CA HIS A 47 -14.27 1.12 -14.32
C HIS A 47 -13.43 2.40 -14.23
N THR A 48 -12.13 2.26 -13.97
CA THR A 48 -11.23 3.40 -13.70
C THR A 48 -10.50 3.90 -14.94
N ARG A 49 -10.47 3.10 -16.01
CA ARG A 49 -9.64 3.30 -17.21
C ARG A 49 -8.14 3.34 -16.93
N ILE A 50 -7.71 2.77 -15.81
CA ILE A 50 -6.30 2.59 -15.47
C ILE A 50 -5.89 1.21 -15.97
N ALA A 51 -4.86 1.15 -16.82
CA ALA A 51 -4.38 -0.13 -17.34
C ALA A 51 -3.99 -1.10 -16.20
N GLU A 52 -4.32 -2.39 -16.34
CA GLU A 52 -4.10 -3.42 -15.32
C GLU A 52 -2.67 -3.45 -14.79
N ARG A 53 -1.68 -3.33 -15.68
CA ARG A 53 -0.25 -3.24 -15.29
C ARG A 53 0.03 -2.14 -14.28
N HIS A 54 -0.64 -0.99 -14.36
CA HIS A 54 -0.44 0.13 -13.45
C HIS A 54 -1.16 -0.10 -12.12
N LEU A 55 -2.31 -0.77 -12.12
CA LEU A 55 -2.99 -1.20 -10.89
C LEU A 55 -2.15 -2.21 -10.13
N GLU A 56 -1.57 -3.19 -10.85
CA GLU A 56 -0.62 -4.15 -10.28
C GLU A 56 0.62 -3.46 -9.72
N SER A 57 1.24 -2.52 -10.46
CA SER A 57 2.35 -1.72 -9.92
C SER A 57 1.98 -0.97 -8.65
N ILE A 58 0.75 -0.44 -8.54
CA ILE A 58 0.27 0.26 -7.33
C ILE A 58 0.12 -0.72 -6.16
N GLU A 59 -0.45 -1.90 -6.38
CA GLU A 59 -0.60 -2.92 -5.34
C GLU A 59 0.76 -3.43 -4.81
N LEU A 60 1.76 -3.48 -5.69
CA LEU A 60 3.13 -3.90 -5.37
C LEU A 60 4.02 -2.75 -4.83
N GLY A 61 3.57 -1.49 -4.91
CA GLY A 61 4.38 -0.32 -4.53
C GLY A 61 5.48 0.05 -5.55
N TYR A 62 5.40 -0.48 -6.77
CA TYR A 62 6.38 -0.26 -7.85
C TYR A 62 6.05 1.01 -8.66
N TYR A 63 6.04 2.16 -7.98
CA TYR A 63 5.62 3.43 -8.59
C TYR A 63 6.59 3.96 -9.67
N SER A 64 7.84 3.49 -9.70
CA SER A 64 8.82 3.85 -10.73
C SER A 64 8.48 3.31 -12.12
N GLU A 65 7.67 2.24 -12.19
CA GLU A 65 7.17 1.65 -13.45
C GLU A 65 6.04 2.49 -14.07
N ILE A 66 5.51 3.47 -13.34
CA ILE A 66 4.47 4.38 -13.81
C ILE A 66 5.17 5.62 -14.40
N ALA A 67 5.02 5.82 -15.72
CA ALA A 67 5.78 6.76 -16.56
C ALA A 67 5.75 8.26 -16.15
N ALA A 68 5.03 8.64 -15.11
CA ALA A 68 5.38 9.77 -14.26
C ALA A 68 4.79 9.50 -12.88
N SER A 69 5.60 9.66 -11.82
CA SER A 69 5.16 9.51 -10.42
C SER A 69 3.96 10.40 -10.04
N ILE A 70 3.75 11.50 -10.78
CA ILE A 70 2.56 12.36 -10.69
C ILE A 70 1.27 11.55 -10.94
N TYR A 71 1.31 10.58 -11.86
CA TYR A 71 0.15 9.73 -12.17
C TYR A 71 -0.10 8.65 -11.11
N ALA A 72 0.93 8.16 -10.41
CA ALA A 72 0.77 7.12 -9.38
C ALA A 72 -0.19 7.56 -8.25
N VAL A 73 -0.03 8.80 -7.78
CA VAL A 73 -0.92 9.38 -6.75
C VAL A 73 -2.35 9.52 -7.28
N GLY A 74 -2.52 10.02 -8.51
CA GLY A 74 -3.83 10.17 -9.14
C GLY A 74 -4.54 8.83 -9.36
N PHE A 75 -3.80 7.82 -9.83
CA PHE A 75 -4.31 6.47 -10.05
C PHE A 75 -4.69 5.79 -8.73
N ALA A 76 -3.85 5.92 -7.69
CA ALA A 76 -4.16 5.38 -6.37
C ALA A 76 -5.41 6.04 -5.78
N ARG A 77 -5.60 7.35 -5.98
CA ARG A 77 -6.81 8.06 -5.57
C ARG A 77 -8.06 7.54 -6.29
N THR A 78 -8.00 7.41 -7.62
CA THR A 78 -9.12 6.87 -8.42
C THR A 78 -9.42 5.41 -8.03
N TYR A 79 -8.39 4.62 -7.77
CA TYR A 79 -8.55 3.24 -7.31
C TYR A 79 -9.18 3.19 -5.91
N ALA A 80 -8.72 4.02 -4.96
CA ALA A 80 -9.31 4.14 -3.63
C ALA A 80 -10.81 4.44 -3.68
N ARG A 81 -11.22 5.38 -4.55
CA ARG A 81 -12.63 5.69 -4.80
C ARG A 81 -13.42 4.46 -5.25
N TYR A 82 -12.87 3.67 -6.18
CA TYR A 82 -13.52 2.46 -6.69
C TYR A 82 -13.72 1.42 -5.57
N VAL A 83 -12.72 1.25 -4.70
CA VAL A 83 -12.77 0.25 -3.62
C VAL A 83 -13.37 0.77 -2.29
N GLY A 84 -13.93 1.98 -2.28
CA GLY A 84 -14.56 2.57 -1.10
C GLY A 84 -13.60 3.00 0.01
N LEU A 85 -12.32 3.20 -0.29
CA LEU A 85 -11.32 3.70 0.66
C LEU A 85 -11.26 5.25 0.65
N PRO A 86 -10.85 5.89 1.76
CA PRO A 86 -10.68 7.34 1.81
C PRO A 86 -9.59 7.82 0.83
N GLU A 87 -10.02 8.52 -0.21
CA GLU A 87 -9.20 8.93 -1.35
C GLU A 87 -7.93 9.69 -0.96
N GLU A 88 -8.07 10.74 -0.15
CA GLU A 88 -6.94 11.59 0.24
C GLU A 88 -5.96 10.87 1.17
N VAL A 89 -6.45 9.96 2.03
CA VAL A 89 -5.59 9.13 2.89
C VAL A 89 -4.69 8.23 2.04
N ILE A 90 -5.25 7.59 1.02
CA ILE A 90 -4.47 6.74 0.10
C ILE A 90 -3.52 7.57 -0.75
N ALA A 91 -3.97 8.72 -1.27
CA ALA A 91 -3.14 9.60 -2.08
C ALA A 91 -1.91 10.10 -1.29
N ASP A 92 -2.11 10.52 -0.04
CA ASP A 92 -1.05 10.97 0.85
C ASP A 92 -0.10 9.83 1.22
N ALA A 93 -0.64 8.64 1.52
CA ALA A 93 0.16 7.46 1.79
C ALA A 93 1.04 7.06 0.60
N VAL A 94 0.51 7.03 -0.62
CA VAL A 94 1.30 6.74 -1.84
C VAL A 94 2.36 7.81 -2.09
N ARG A 95 2.02 9.09 -1.88
CA ARG A 95 3.01 10.18 -2.00
C ARG A 95 4.15 10.01 -1.00
N ALA A 96 3.82 9.69 0.25
CA ALA A 96 4.82 9.46 1.29
C ALA A 96 5.67 8.20 1.00
N ASP A 97 5.06 7.12 0.52
CA ASP A 97 5.75 5.87 0.20
C ASP A 97 6.70 6.04 -1.00
N TYR A 98 6.26 6.73 -2.05
CA TYR A 98 7.10 7.08 -3.20
C TYR A 98 8.36 7.86 -2.82
N LEU A 99 8.27 8.77 -1.85
CA LEU A 99 9.41 9.57 -1.39
C LEU A 99 10.42 8.77 -0.56
N LYS A 100 10.03 7.62 0.01
CA LYS A 100 10.91 6.71 0.75
C LYS A 100 11.70 5.79 -0.17
N THR A 101 11.19 5.50 -1.36
CA THR A 101 11.82 4.57 -2.30
C THR A 101 12.97 5.26 -3.05
N PRO A 102 14.17 4.66 -3.08
CA PRO A 102 15.26 5.19 -3.90
C PRO A 102 14.82 5.23 -5.36
N LYS A 103 14.91 6.42 -5.99
CA LYS A 103 14.61 6.57 -7.41
C LYS A 103 15.57 5.66 -8.18
N GLN A 104 15.04 4.62 -8.84
CA GLN A 104 15.87 3.86 -9.77
C GLN A 104 16.39 4.82 -10.84
N PRO A 105 17.69 4.76 -11.19
CA PRO A 105 18.18 5.54 -12.30
C PRO A 105 17.38 5.17 -13.55
N PHE A 106 16.94 6.20 -14.28
CA PHE A 106 16.30 6.02 -15.58
C PHE A 106 17.18 5.12 -16.45
N ARG A 107 16.68 3.95 -16.83
CA ARG A 107 17.34 3.08 -17.80
C ARG A 107 16.66 3.30 -19.15
N PRO A 108 17.30 4.04 -20.09
CA PRO A 108 16.76 4.29 -21.42
C PRO A 108 16.62 3.02 -22.25
#